data_AF-A0A1Q8AFL9-F1
#
_entry.id   AF-A0A1Q8AFL9-F1
#
_cell.length_a   1.000
_cell.length_b   1.000
_cell.length_c   1.000
_cell.angle_alpha   90.00
_cell.angle_beta   90.00
_cell.angle_gamma   90.00
#
_symmetry.space_group_name_H-M   'P 1'
#
loop_
_entity.id
_entity.type
_entity.pdbx_description
1 polymer ?
#
loop_
_entity_poly.entity_id
_entity_poly.type
_entity_poly.pdbx_seq_one_letter_code
_entity_poly.pdbx_strand_id
1 'polypeptide(L)'
;MNHLGRREFPSLVGLLSPLGLLRGMAQRVPPSATAQRISADAFLELSARLTGRTGLDPEIAQTEQLPDSENRIVPDYENRDALGLPRPRIRFRLDDYTRRGLEEGRRIHLQILTAMKCTEVQHGDDVKGSGHVIGTYRMGSDPKRSVVDADLRAHDHHNLYLLAAVCFPPALPPTRP
;
A
#
# COMPACT_ATOMS: atom_id res chain seq x y z
N MET A 1 7.81 20.73 -50.88
CA MET A 1 9.06 20.14 -50.35
C MET A 1 9.03 20.40 -48.84
N ASN A 2 8.80 19.47 -47.93
CA ASN A 2 9.20 18.06 -47.86
C ASN A 2 8.06 17.17 -47.36
N HIS A 3 7.84 16.05 -48.05
CA HIS A 3 7.00 14.94 -47.62
C HIS A 3 7.71 14.16 -46.51
N LEU A 4 7.27 14.31 -45.26
CA LEU A 4 7.51 13.30 -44.22
C LEU A 4 6.26 12.42 -44.18
N GLY A 5 6.39 11.22 -44.75
CA GLY A 5 5.33 10.25 -44.90
C GLY A 5 4.67 9.89 -43.57
N ARG A 6 3.39 9.53 -43.63
CA ARG A 6 2.62 8.95 -42.52
C ARG A 6 3.40 7.76 -41.97
N ARG A 7 4.07 7.94 -40.84
CA ARG A 7 4.67 6.84 -40.08
C ARG A 7 3.69 6.46 -38.98
N GLU A 8 3.20 5.24 -39.07
CA GLU A 8 2.34 4.64 -38.06
C GLU A 8 3.21 4.19 -36.88
N PHE A 9 2.84 4.59 -35.66
CA PHE A 9 3.48 4.10 -34.45
C PHE A 9 2.48 3.24 -33.67
N PRO A 10 2.88 2.03 -33.25
CA PRO A 10 2.06 1.24 -32.33
C PRO A 10 1.95 1.97 -30.98
N SER A 11 0.84 1.70 -30.28
CA SER A 11 0.45 2.38 -29.04
C SER A 11 1.57 2.43 -28.00
N LEU A 12 1.77 3.62 -27.41
CA LEU A 12 2.70 3.87 -26.31
C LEU A 12 2.31 3.20 -24.98
N VAL A 13 1.15 2.53 -24.90
CA VAL A 13 0.69 1.80 -23.72
C VAL A 13 1.63 0.63 -23.36
N GLY A 14 2.40 0.11 -24.33
CA GLY A 14 3.43 -0.90 -24.08
C GLY A 14 4.82 -0.35 -23.72
N LEU A 15 5.10 0.95 -23.90
CA LEU A 15 6.47 1.49 -23.82
C LEU A 15 6.75 2.31 -22.55
N LEU A 16 5.73 2.69 -21.77
CA LEU A 16 5.89 3.53 -20.56
C LEU A 16 5.55 2.82 -19.25
N SER A 17 5.43 1.48 -19.25
CA SER A 17 5.32 0.71 -18.01
C SER A 17 6.62 -0.07 -17.75
N PRO A 18 7.43 0.28 -16.74
CA PRO A 18 8.61 -0.51 -16.39
C PRO A 18 8.26 -1.88 -15.75
N LEU A 19 6.98 -2.28 -15.69
CA LEU A 19 6.53 -3.49 -14.98
C LEU A 19 5.65 -4.42 -15.83
N GLY A 20 5.64 -4.27 -17.15
CA GLY A 20 4.89 -5.14 -18.08
C GLY A 20 5.50 -6.54 -18.34
N LEU A 21 6.57 -6.92 -17.64
CA LEU A 21 7.29 -8.18 -17.87
C LEU A 21 7.17 -9.22 -16.74
N LEU A 22 6.19 -9.07 -15.85
CA LEU A 22 5.79 -10.14 -14.92
C LEU A 22 4.43 -10.70 -15.35
N ARG A 23 4.48 -11.85 -16.02
CA ARG A 23 3.34 -12.74 -16.31
C ARG A 23 2.46 -12.90 -15.07
N GLY A 24 1.16 -12.59 -15.18
CA GLY A 24 0.16 -13.21 -14.31
C GLY A 24 -1.04 -12.39 -13.87
N MET A 25 -1.10 -11.07 -14.09
CA MET A 25 -2.26 -10.27 -13.70
C MET A 25 -2.87 -9.56 -14.91
N ALA A 26 -3.84 -10.23 -15.53
CA ALA A 26 -4.71 -9.60 -16.51
C ALA A 26 -5.58 -8.57 -15.78
N GLN A 27 -5.22 -7.29 -15.83
CA GLN A 27 -6.21 -6.24 -15.69
C GLN A 27 -7.19 -6.42 -16.86
N ARG A 28 -8.37 -6.98 -16.57
CA ARG A 28 -9.48 -7.06 -17.51
C ARG A 28 -9.93 -5.62 -17.82
N VAL A 29 -9.42 -5.08 -18.92
CA VAL A 29 -10.00 -3.89 -19.54
C VAL A 29 -11.36 -4.31 -20.13
N PRO A 30 -12.48 -3.66 -19.76
CA PRO A 30 -13.80 -4.04 -20.27
C PRO A 30 -13.89 -3.81 -21.80
N PRO A 31 -14.68 -4.63 -22.54
CA PRO A 31 -14.70 -4.60 -24.02
C PRO A 31 -15.38 -3.37 -24.65
N SER A 32 -15.90 -2.44 -23.86
CA SER A 32 -16.67 -1.28 -24.36
C SER A 32 -15.83 -0.03 -24.61
N ALA A 33 -14.51 -0.10 -24.46
CA ALA A 33 -13.64 1.03 -24.81
C ALA A 33 -13.45 1.08 -26.33
N THR A 34 -14.44 1.64 -27.04
CA THR A 34 -14.25 2.15 -28.40
C THR A 34 -13.03 3.07 -28.37
N ALA A 35 -11.90 2.63 -28.92
CA ALA A 35 -10.71 3.46 -29.06
C ALA A 35 -11.04 4.59 -30.04
N GLN A 36 -11.55 5.71 -29.53
CA GLN A 36 -11.69 6.93 -30.31
C GLN A 36 -10.28 7.42 -30.67
N ARG A 37 -9.98 7.43 -31.97
CA ARG A 37 -8.73 7.94 -32.50
C ARG A 37 -8.76 9.46 -32.34
N ILE A 38 -7.89 10.00 -31.49
CA ILE A 38 -7.70 11.45 -31.34
C ILE A 38 -6.60 11.94 -32.31
N SER A 39 -6.72 13.18 -32.78
CA SER A 39 -5.67 13.81 -33.58
C SER A 39 -4.44 14.10 -32.72
N ALA A 40 -3.28 14.27 -33.35
CA ALA A 40 -2.05 14.67 -32.66
C ALA A 40 -2.24 16.01 -31.91
N ASP A 41 -2.98 16.94 -32.50
CA ASP A 41 -3.29 18.23 -31.87
C ASP A 41 -4.21 18.07 -30.65
N ALA A 42 -5.23 17.20 -30.73
CA ALA A 42 -6.09 16.90 -29.58
C ALA A 42 -5.32 16.15 -28.48
N PHE A 43 -4.37 15.29 -28.85
CA PHE A 43 -3.47 14.66 -27.89
C PHE A 43 -2.54 15.67 -27.23
N LEU A 44 -1.98 16.62 -27.98
CA LEU A 44 -1.10 17.66 -27.43
C LEU A 44 -1.87 18.65 -26.57
N GLU A 45 -3.10 19.00 -26.93
CA GLU A 45 -3.98 19.83 -26.10
C GLU A 45 -4.37 19.10 -24.80
N LEU A 46 -4.76 17.82 -24.90
CA LEU A 46 -5.05 16.99 -23.73
C LEU A 46 -3.80 16.84 -22.84
N SER A 47 -2.66 16.55 -23.46
CA SER A 47 -1.37 16.45 -22.78
C SER A 47 -1.02 17.77 -22.11
N ALA A 48 -1.16 18.92 -22.76
CA ALA A 48 -0.93 20.23 -22.16
C ALA A 48 -1.91 20.54 -21.00
N ARG A 49 -3.16 20.08 -21.07
CA ARG A 49 -4.12 20.16 -19.96
C ARG A 49 -3.78 19.22 -18.80
N LEU A 50 -3.16 18.08 -19.08
CA LEU A 50 -2.74 17.08 -18.09
C LEU A 50 -1.36 17.38 -17.50
N THR A 51 -0.49 18.05 -18.26
CA THR A 51 0.86 18.42 -17.86
C THR A 51 0.75 19.65 -16.95
N GLY A 52 0.79 19.43 -15.63
CA GLY A 52 0.41 20.40 -14.59
C GLY A 52 -0.74 19.91 -13.70
N ARG A 53 -1.43 18.84 -14.12
CA ARG A 53 -2.42 18.05 -13.37
C ARG A 53 -1.95 16.61 -13.19
N THR A 54 -0.63 16.40 -13.08
CA THR A 54 -0.11 15.09 -12.66
C THR A 54 -0.80 14.76 -11.36
N GLY A 55 -1.63 13.72 -11.37
CA GLY A 55 -2.20 13.16 -10.15
C GLY A 55 -1.03 12.86 -9.23
N LEU A 56 -0.88 13.70 -8.21
CA LEU A 56 -0.10 13.30 -7.07
C LEU A 56 -1.02 12.31 -6.37
N ASP A 57 -0.55 11.09 -6.15
CA ASP A 57 -1.12 10.18 -5.16
C ASP A 57 -0.30 10.35 -3.88
N PRO A 58 -0.35 11.52 -3.20
CA PRO A 58 0.50 11.69 -2.05
C PRO A 58 -0.12 10.87 -0.91
N GLU A 59 0.60 9.87 -0.43
CA GLU A 59 0.27 9.20 0.83
C GLU A 59 0.63 10.16 1.97
N ILE A 60 -0.20 11.18 2.20
CA ILE A 60 0.08 12.30 3.13
C ILE A 60 -0.20 11.92 4.59
N ALA A 61 -0.94 10.83 4.84
CA ALA A 61 -1.28 10.43 6.19
C ALA A 61 -1.22 8.90 6.35
N GLN A 62 -0.27 8.44 7.17
CA GLN A 62 -0.30 7.10 7.77
C GLN A 62 -0.69 7.26 9.23
N THR A 63 -1.59 6.40 9.72
CA THR A 63 -1.98 6.37 11.13
C THR A 63 -1.35 5.16 11.78
N GLU A 64 -0.67 5.37 12.91
CA GLU A 64 -0.19 4.27 13.73
C GLU A 64 -1.38 3.53 14.36
N GLN A 65 -1.36 2.21 14.22
CA GLN A 65 -2.28 1.34 14.94
C GLN A 65 -1.57 0.78 16.18
N LEU A 66 -2.22 0.91 17.33
CA LEU A 66 -1.71 0.36 18.58
C LEU A 66 -1.70 -1.17 18.57
N PRO A 67 -0.82 -1.81 19.35
CA PRO A 67 -0.76 -3.27 19.41
C PRO A 67 -2.05 -3.85 20.01
N ASP A 68 -2.70 -4.71 19.25
CA ASP A 68 -3.91 -5.43 19.64
C ASP A 68 -3.63 -6.94 19.60
N SER A 69 -3.84 -7.64 20.71
CA SER A 69 -3.57 -9.08 20.81
C SER A 69 -4.48 -9.94 19.92
N GLU A 70 -5.64 -9.41 19.51
CA GLU A 70 -6.52 -10.13 18.57
C GLU A 70 -6.12 -9.93 17.11
N ASN A 71 -5.28 -8.93 16.83
CA ASN A 71 -4.66 -8.77 15.53
C ASN A 71 -3.48 -9.73 15.42
N ARG A 72 -3.70 -10.84 14.71
CA ARG A 72 -2.73 -11.92 14.63
C ARG A 72 -2.76 -12.65 13.31
N ILE A 73 -1.62 -13.24 12.97
CA ILE A 73 -1.48 -14.18 11.87
C ILE A 73 -1.33 -15.58 12.45
N VAL A 74 -2.08 -16.53 11.92
CA VAL A 74 -1.99 -17.95 12.31
C VAL A 74 -1.95 -18.84 11.08
N PRO A 75 -1.31 -20.02 11.16
CA PRO A 75 -1.42 -21.02 10.11
C PRO A 75 -2.87 -21.46 9.88
N ASP A 76 -3.27 -21.63 8.63
CA ASP A 76 -4.53 -22.25 8.25
C ASP A 76 -4.32 -23.67 7.72
N TYR A 77 -4.47 -24.65 8.60
CA TYR A 77 -4.23 -26.05 8.28
C TYR A 77 -5.28 -26.66 7.34
N GLU A 78 -6.45 -26.04 7.21
CA GLU A 78 -7.53 -26.44 6.30
C GLU A 78 -7.28 -25.93 4.87
N ASN A 79 -6.61 -24.79 4.75
CA ASN A 79 -6.32 -24.13 3.47
C ASN A 79 -4.82 -24.16 3.19
N ARG A 80 -4.37 -25.17 2.46
CA ARG A 80 -2.96 -25.33 2.09
C ARG A 80 -2.65 -24.72 0.73
N ASP A 81 -1.40 -24.31 0.54
CA ASP A 81 -0.91 -23.86 -0.76
C ASP A 81 -0.53 -25.05 -1.67
N ALA A 82 0.00 -24.75 -2.86
CA ALA A 82 0.41 -25.75 -3.84
C ALA A 82 1.58 -26.64 -3.37
N LEU A 83 2.33 -26.22 -2.34
CA LEU A 83 3.42 -26.98 -1.72
C LEU A 83 2.93 -27.78 -0.50
N GLY A 84 1.63 -27.74 -0.19
CA GLY A 84 1.05 -28.41 0.96
C GLY A 84 1.29 -27.71 2.29
N LEU A 85 1.82 -26.47 2.28
CA LEU A 85 2.05 -25.67 3.48
C LEU A 85 0.76 -24.94 3.89
N PRO A 86 0.46 -24.81 5.19
CA PRO A 86 -0.67 -24.02 5.67
C PRO A 86 -0.56 -22.57 5.19
N ARG A 87 -1.62 -22.03 4.59
CA ARG A 87 -1.66 -20.62 4.19
C ARG A 87 -1.79 -19.73 5.44
N PRO A 88 -1.30 -18.47 5.39
CA PRO A 88 -1.52 -17.54 6.48
C PRO A 88 -3.00 -17.13 6.55
N ARG A 89 -3.59 -17.24 7.75
CA ARG A 89 -4.88 -16.66 8.09
C ARG A 89 -4.66 -15.45 8.98
N ILE A 90 -5.04 -14.29 8.47
CA ILE A 90 -4.86 -13.01 9.12
C ILE A 90 -6.19 -12.62 9.78
N ARG A 91 -6.16 -12.39 11.09
CA ARG A 91 -7.22 -11.72 11.84
C ARG A 91 -6.78 -10.29 12.07
N PHE A 92 -7.57 -9.35 11.58
CA PHE A 92 -7.22 -7.94 11.63
C PHE A 92 -8.48 -7.11 11.85
N ARG A 93 -8.46 -6.28 12.88
CA ARG A 93 -9.48 -5.27 13.15
C ARG A 93 -8.84 -3.91 13.27
N LEU A 94 -9.63 -2.88 12.96
CA LEU A 94 -9.30 -1.49 13.22
C LEU A 94 -10.10 -1.03 14.43
N ASP A 95 -9.39 -0.58 15.46
CA ASP A 95 -10.00 -0.02 16.67
C ASP A 95 -10.43 1.44 16.47
N ASP A 96 -11.16 1.96 17.44
CA ASP A 96 -11.71 3.32 17.34
C ASP A 96 -10.62 4.40 17.38
N TYR A 97 -9.49 4.13 18.05
CA TYR A 97 -8.34 5.03 18.06
C TYR A 97 -7.78 5.21 16.65
N THR A 98 -7.52 4.09 15.96
CA THR A 98 -6.99 4.08 14.59
C THR A 98 -7.98 4.71 13.62
N ARG A 99 -9.29 4.42 13.77
CA ARG A 99 -10.33 5.03 12.92
C ARG A 99 -10.39 6.55 13.08
N ARG A 100 -10.33 7.07 14.30
CA ARG A 100 -10.29 8.52 14.55
C ARG A 100 -9.01 9.15 14.00
N GLY A 101 -7.87 8.47 14.13
CA GLY A 101 -6.60 8.93 13.55
C GLY A 101 -6.66 9.03 12.02
N LEU A 102 -7.28 8.07 11.35
CA LEU A 102 -7.51 8.10 9.90
C LEU A 102 -8.44 9.26 9.49
N GLU A 103 -9.52 9.48 10.24
CA GLU A 103 -10.45 10.59 10.00
C GLU A 103 -9.75 11.95 10.16
N GLU A 104 -8.96 12.11 11.20
CA GLU A 104 -8.18 13.33 11.45
C GLU A 104 -7.09 13.52 10.38
N GLY A 105 -6.42 12.45 9.97
CA GLY A 105 -5.48 12.45 8.85
C GLY A 105 -6.15 12.94 7.55
N ARG A 106 -7.37 12.47 7.25
CA ARG A 106 -8.16 12.94 6.11
C ARG A 106 -8.51 14.42 6.23
N ARG A 107 -8.90 14.88 7.43
CA ARG A 107 -9.20 16.29 7.71
C ARG A 107 -8.00 17.19 7.42
N ILE A 108 -6.82 16.83 7.91
CA ILE A 108 -5.57 17.58 7.68
C ILE A 108 -5.16 17.54 6.21
N HIS A 109 -5.28 16.37 5.57
CA HIS A 109 -4.98 16.23 4.14
C HIS A 109 -5.82 17.19 3.29
N LEU A 110 -7.13 17.31 3.58
CA LEU A 110 -8.01 18.27 2.91
C LEU A 110 -7.58 19.73 3.13
N GLN A 111 -7.13 20.08 4.33
CA GLN A 111 -6.61 21.42 4.63
C GLN A 111 -5.36 21.74 3.79
N ILE A 112 -4.43 20.79 3.68
CA ILE A 112 -3.20 20.94 2.90
C ILE A 112 -3.52 21.10 1.41
N LEU A 113 -4.35 20.21 0.85
CA LEU A 113 -4.73 20.26 -0.57
C LEU A 113 -5.47 21.56 -0.91
N THR A 114 -6.32 22.04 0.00
CA THR A 114 -7.02 23.32 -0.16
C THR A 114 -6.04 24.50 -0.16
N ALA A 115 -5.07 24.51 0.76
CA ALA A 115 -4.03 25.54 0.81
C ALA A 115 -3.15 25.52 -0.46
N MET A 116 -2.90 24.34 -1.03
CA MET A 116 -2.20 24.17 -2.32
C MET A 116 -3.07 24.52 -3.54
N LYS A 117 -4.34 24.89 -3.35
CA LYS A 117 -5.31 25.21 -4.41
C LYS A 117 -5.55 24.04 -5.38
N CYS A 118 -5.48 22.80 -4.87
CA CYS A 118 -5.88 21.63 -5.64
C CYS A 118 -7.37 21.72 -5.96
N THR A 119 -7.73 21.56 -7.23
CA THR A 119 -9.13 21.70 -7.70
C THR A 119 -9.87 20.36 -7.81
N GLU A 120 -9.13 19.25 -7.92
CA GLU A 120 -9.68 17.90 -8.06
C GLU A 120 -9.09 17.05 -6.93
N VAL A 121 -9.88 16.78 -5.89
CA VAL A 121 -9.45 16.02 -4.71
C VAL A 121 -10.34 14.80 -4.55
N GLN A 122 -9.72 13.63 -4.47
CA GLN A 122 -10.41 12.36 -4.23
C GLN A 122 -9.73 11.65 -3.07
N HIS A 123 -10.54 11.15 -2.14
CA HIS A 123 -10.09 10.26 -1.08
C HIS A 123 -10.78 8.92 -1.26
N GLY A 124 -10.01 7.83 -1.18
CA GLY A 124 -10.60 6.50 -1.04
C GLY A 124 -11.28 6.37 0.32
N ASP A 125 -12.44 5.73 0.35
CA ASP A 125 -13.17 5.46 1.60
C ASP A 125 -12.73 4.15 2.25
N ASP A 126 -12.05 3.28 1.49
CA ASP A 126 -11.48 2.05 2.00
C ASP A 126 -10.18 2.31 2.78
N VAL A 127 -10.08 1.73 3.97
CA VAL A 127 -8.78 1.64 4.67
C VAL A 127 -7.90 0.63 3.95
N LYS A 128 -6.72 1.08 3.52
CA LYS A 128 -5.69 0.24 2.90
C LYS A 128 -4.52 0.09 3.85
N GLY A 129 -3.86 -1.07 3.80
CA GLY A 129 -2.58 -1.25 4.50
C GLY A 129 -1.46 -0.59 3.71
N SER A 130 -0.51 0.04 4.40
CA SER A 130 0.68 0.70 3.81
C SER A 130 1.77 -0.29 3.36
N GLY A 131 1.56 -1.59 3.55
CA GLY A 131 2.58 -2.62 3.30
C GLY A 131 3.57 -2.81 4.45
N HIS A 132 3.49 -2.00 5.51
CA HIS A 132 4.30 -2.15 6.72
C HIS A 132 3.70 -3.22 7.66
N VAL A 133 4.05 -4.48 7.44
CA VAL A 133 3.71 -5.55 8.38
C VAL A 133 4.69 -5.47 9.56
N ILE A 134 4.16 -5.33 10.78
CA ILE A 134 4.96 -5.31 12.01
C ILE A 134 4.30 -6.06 13.17
N GLY A 135 5.06 -6.38 14.21
CA GLY A 135 4.56 -6.89 15.49
C GLY A 135 4.28 -8.40 15.58
N THR A 136 4.55 -9.19 14.54
CA THR A 136 4.23 -10.63 14.51
C THR A 136 5.13 -11.48 15.41
N TYR A 137 6.37 -11.04 15.67
CA TYR A 137 7.24 -11.58 16.71
C TYR A 137 7.84 -10.45 17.55
N ARG A 138 7.01 -9.83 18.39
CA ARG A 138 7.39 -8.65 19.19
C ARG A 138 8.68 -8.84 19.99
N MET A 139 9.56 -7.84 19.93
CA MET A 139 10.72 -7.68 20.80
C MET A 139 10.33 -7.17 22.20
N GLY A 140 10.94 -7.69 23.25
CA GLY A 140 10.72 -7.24 24.63
C GLY A 140 11.57 -7.99 25.66
N SER A 141 11.52 -7.55 26.91
CA SER A 141 12.29 -8.16 28.02
C SER A 141 11.52 -9.25 28.78
N ASP A 142 10.20 -9.35 28.61
CA ASP A 142 9.36 -10.32 29.30
C ASP A 142 9.00 -11.48 28.34
N PRO A 143 9.58 -12.68 28.52
CA PRO A 143 9.34 -13.82 27.63
C PRO A 143 7.87 -14.30 27.60
N LYS A 144 7.02 -13.85 28.53
CA LYS A 144 5.57 -14.13 28.49
C LYS A 144 4.80 -13.20 27.56
N ARG A 145 5.41 -12.11 27.10
CA ARG A 145 4.77 -11.03 26.33
C ARG A 145 5.55 -10.62 25.08
N SER A 146 6.75 -11.16 24.88
CA SER A 146 7.59 -11.00 23.70
C SER A 146 8.11 -12.34 23.20
N VAL A 147 8.58 -12.35 21.95
CA VAL A 147 9.15 -13.53 21.29
C VAL A 147 10.67 -13.46 21.30
N VAL A 148 11.23 -12.26 21.11
CA VAL A 148 12.68 -12.02 21.08
C VAL A 148 13.11 -10.97 22.09
N ASP A 149 14.34 -11.07 22.57
CA ASP A 149 15.00 -10.05 23.39
C ASP A 149 15.55 -8.89 22.54
N ALA A 150 16.22 -7.93 23.20
CA ALA A 150 16.79 -6.75 22.58
C ALA A 150 17.91 -7.07 21.56
N ASP A 151 18.52 -8.25 21.65
CA ASP A 151 19.53 -8.75 20.72
C ASP A 151 18.91 -9.58 19.59
N LEU A 152 17.57 -9.55 19.46
CA LEU A 152 16.78 -10.29 18.48
C LEU A 152 16.88 -11.81 18.61
N ARG A 153 17.26 -12.29 19.81
CA ARG A 153 17.34 -13.72 20.13
C ARG A 153 16.02 -14.22 20.69
N ALA A 154 15.56 -15.37 20.24
CA ALA A 154 14.36 -16.00 20.78
C ALA A 154 14.54 -16.36 22.26
N HIS A 155 13.53 -16.08 23.09
CA HIS A 155 13.61 -16.37 24.52
C HIS A 155 13.74 -17.87 24.82
N ASP A 156 13.07 -18.72 24.04
CA ASP A 156 13.04 -20.17 24.26
C ASP A 156 14.29 -20.90 23.73
N HIS A 157 15.08 -20.26 22.86
CA HIS A 157 16.18 -20.90 22.15
C HIS A 157 17.41 -19.98 22.02
N HIS A 158 18.48 -20.33 22.73
CA HIS A 158 19.73 -19.54 22.79
C HIS A 158 20.51 -19.43 21.46
N ASN A 159 20.14 -20.24 20.45
CA ASN A 159 20.78 -20.30 19.15
C ASN A 159 19.85 -19.87 18.00
N LEU A 160 18.69 -19.29 18.29
CA LEU A 160 17.73 -18.82 17.28
C LEU A 160 17.60 -17.29 17.34
N TYR A 161 17.77 -16.64 16.19
CA TYR A 161 17.64 -15.20 16.03
C TYR A 161 16.64 -14.88 14.93
N LEU A 162 15.79 -13.87 15.15
CA LEU A 162 14.76 -13.46 14.20
C LEU A 162 15.00 -12.00 13.79
N LEU A 163 15.41 -11.80 12.54
CA LEU A 163 15.82 -10.49 12.01
C LEU A 163 14.82 -9.99 10.98
N ALA A 164 13.91 -9.09 11.38
CA ALA A 164 13.17 -8.24 10.46
C ALA A 164 12.47 -7.11 11.22
N ALA A 165 11.98 -6.11 10.47
CA ALA A 165 11.18 -5.03 11.01
C ALA A 165 9.92 -5.49 11.78
N VAL A 166 9.47 -6.73 11.58
CA VAL A 166 8.30 -7.25 12.30
C VAL A 166 8.55 -7.50 13.80
N CYS A 167 9.79 -7.41 14.28
CA CYS A 167 10.09 -7.44 15.72
C CYS A 167 9.78 -6.10 16.42
N PHE A 168 9.67 -4.99 15.68
CA PHE A 168 9.48 -3.68 16.29
C PHE A 168 8.21 -3.67 17.14
N PRO A 169 8.32 -3.33 18.44
CA PRO A 169 7.14 -2.98 19.21
C PRO A 169 6.57 -1.67 18.60
N PRO A 170 5.25 -1.52 18.50
CA PRO A 170 4.67 -0.24 18.11
C PRO A 170 5.16 0.88 19.03
N ALA A 171 5.29 2.09 18.48
CA ALA A 171 5.68 3.24 19.26
C ALA A 171 4.57 3.55 20.27
N LEU A 172 5.00 3.80 21.51
CA LEU A 172 4.20 4.05 22.71
C LEU A 172 3.42 2.86 23.32
N PRO A 173 3.68 2.51 24.60
CA PRO A 173 2.68 1.80 25.40
C PRO A 173 1.45 2.71 25.58
N PRO A 174 0.22 2.16 25.66
CA PRO A 174 -0.94 2.96 26.01
C PRO A 174 -0.73 3.56 27.40
N THR A 175 -0.59 4.88 27.47
CA THR A 175 -0.82 5.59 28.72
C THR A 175 -2.29 5.42 29.06
N ARG A 176 -2.59 4.50 30.00
CA ARG A 176 -3.91 4.54 30.66
C ARG A 176 -4.02 5.86 31.44
N PRO A 177 -5.23 6.45 31.52
CA PRO A 177 -5.47 7.69 32.25
C PRO A 177 -5.08 7.59 33.72
#